data_AF-A0A936EA05-F1
#
_entry.id   AF-A0A936EA05-F1
#
_cell.length_a   1.000
_cell.length_b   1.000
_cell.length_c   1.000
_cell.angle_alpha   90.00
_cell.angle_beta   90.00
_cell.angle_gamma   90.00
#
_symmetry.space_group_name_H-M   'P 1'
#
loop_
_entity.id
_entity.type
_entity.pdbx_description
1 polymer ?
#
loop_
_entity_poly.entity_id
_entity_poly.type
_entity_poly.pdbx_seq_one_letter_code
_entity_poly.pdbx_strand_id
1 'polypeptide(L)'
;MGLTSVTIGLVRALDRVGLRVHFFKPIGQPHAGDAGPERSTGILRQTMRLNPPVPIALGRAEQLMSEGNQDILMEEVVGLFQQTAADADVVIVEGLVHTPQATLRRPTEHAYCRELGCRSDFGGRAGAQ
;
A
#
# COMPACT_ATOMS: atom_id res chain seq x y z
N MET A 1 9.63 5.69 -8.16
CA MET A 1 9.83 7.02 -7.54
C MET A 1 8.63 7.97 -7.63
N GLY A 2 7.70 7.87 -8.61
CA GLY A 2 6.60 8.85 -8.73
C GLY A 2 5.43 8.71 -7.74
N LEU A 3 5.15 7.50 -7.23
CA LEU A 3 3.96 7.25 -6.41
C LEU A 3 4.05 7.95 -5.05
N THR A 4 5.21 7.87 -4.39
CA THR A 4 5.44 8.49 -3.08
C THR A 4 5.36 10.02 -3.12
N SER A 5 5.86 10.67 -4.18
CA SER A 5 5.75 12.13 -4.33
C SER A 5 4.30 12.59 -4.52
N VAL A 6 3.50 11.83 -5.28
CA VAL A 6 2.07 12.12 -5.47
C VAL A 6 1.31 11.90 -4.18
N THR A 7 1.54 10.79 -3.48
CA THR A 7 0.99 10.53 -2.14
C THR A 7 1.32 11.66 -1.19
N ILE A 8 2.56 12.17 -1.21
CA ILE A 8 2.95 13.28 -0.34
C ILE A 8 2.15 14.56 -0.64
N GLY A 9 1.99 14.89 -1.92
CA GLY A 9 1.17 16.03 -2.34
C GLY A 9 -0.28 15.88 -1.93
N LEU A 10 -0.85 14.68 -2.10
CA LEU A 10 -2.25 14.38 -1.77
C LEU A 10 -2.51 14.46 -0.26
N VAL A 11 -1.66 13.83 0.57
CA VAL A 11 -1.80 13.93 2.03
C VAL A 11 -1.76 15.39 2.46
N ARG A 12 -0.80 16.18 1.96
CA ARG A 12 -0.70 17.61 2.31
C ARG A 12 -1.92 18.42 1.85
N ALA A 13 -2.50 18.09 0.70
CA ALA A 13 -3.69 18.78 0.20
C ALA A 13 -4.92 18.50 1.07
N LEU A 14 -5.11 17.25 1.48
CA LEU A 14 -6.24 16.83 2.32
C LEU A 14 -6.09 17.30 3.77
N ASP A 15 -4.88 17.26 4.32
CA ASP A 15 -4.55 17.78 5.66
C ASP A 15 -4.86 19.28 5.77
N ARG A 16 -4.62 20.06 4.70
CA ARG A 16 -5.00 21.49 4.64
C ARG A 16 -6.50 21.74 4.70
N VAL A 17 -7.32 20.76 4.34
CA VAL A 17 -8.80 20.83 4.44
C VAL A 17 -9.28 20.31 5.80
N GLY A 18 -8.35 19.88 6.67
CA GLY A 18 -8.65 19.42 8.03
C GLY A 18 -9.03 17.94 8.13
N LEU A 19 -8.77 17.14 7.09
CA LEU A 19 -9.06 15.70 7.10
C LEU A 19 -7.91 14.91 7.74
N ARG A 20 -8.25 13.95 8.60
CA ARG A 20 -7.31 12.96 9.14
C ARG A 20 -6.98 11.94 8.06
N VAL A 21 -5.85 12.12 7.39
CA VAL A 21 -5.42 11.23 6.31
C VAL A 21 -4.44 10.21 6.82
N HIS A 22 -4.69 8.95 6.50
CA HIS A 22 -3.78 7.85 6.78
C HIS A 22 -3.26 7.23 5.48
N PHE A 23 -2.13 6.55 5.58
CA PHE A 23 -1.53 5.83 4.47
C PHE A 23 -1.45 4.35 4.81
N PHE A 24 -1.79 3.51 3.83
CA PHE A 24 -1.77 2.07 3.96
C PHE A 24 -1.05 1.45 2.78
N LYS A 25 -0.02 0.65 3.04
CA LYS A 25 0.60 -0.22 2.05
C LYS A 25 0.47 -1.66 2.56
N PRO A 26 -0.35 -2.51 1.90
CA PRO A 26 -0.66 -3.84 2.42
C PRO A 26 0.55 -4.78 2.39
N ILE A 27 1.34 -4.73 1.31
CA ILE A 27 2.49 -5.63 1.09
C ILE A 27 3.74 -4.80 0.79
N GLY A 28 4.83 -5.08 1.50
CA GLY A 28 6.14 -4.49 1.26
C GLY A 28 6.77 -5.04 -0.02
N GLN A 29 7.42 -4.20 -0.80
CA GLN A 29 8.13 -4.55 -2.02
C GLN A 29 9.51 -3.87 -2.01
N PRO A 30 10.43 -4.38 -1.15
CA PRO A 30 11.78 -3.83 -1.08
C PRO A 30 12.43 -3.93 -2.46
N HIS A 31 13.13 -2.87 -2.86
CA HIS A 31 13.87 -2.88 -4.13
C HIS A 31 15.21 -3.59 -3.93
N ALA A 32 15.78 -4.15 -5.01
CA ALA A 32 17.10 -4.74 -4.96
C ALA A 32 18.13 -3.74 -4.38
N GLY A 33 18.81 -4.14 -3.31
CA GLY A 33 19.76 -3.29 -2.57
C GLY A 33 19.19 -2.61 -1.32
N ASP A 34 17.90 -2.79 -1.00
CA ASP A 34 17.33 -2.35 0.27
C ASP A 34 17.70 -3.32 1.40
N ALA A 35 18.25 -2.78 2.49
CA ALA A 35 18.56 -3.52 3.73
C ALA A 35 17.73 -3.04 4.93
N GLY A 36 16.59 -2.39 4.67
CA GLY A 36 15.78 -1.72 5.69
C GLY A 36 14.27 -1.85 5.46
N PRO A 37 13.44 -1.20 6.30
CA PRO A 37 11.99 -1.20 6.16
C PRO A 37 11.56 -0.65 4.79
N GLU A 38 10.36 -1.03 4.37
CA GLU A 38 9.76 -0.61 3.10
C GLU A 38 9.91 0.90 2.85
N ARG A 39 10.41 1.29 1.67
CA ARG A 39 10.82 2.68 1.40
C ARG A 39 9.69 3.67 1.54
N SER A 40 8.49 3.38 1.01
CA SER A 40 7.38 4.35 1.01
C SER A 40 6.85 4.63 2.41
N THR A 41 6.71 3.60 3.24
CA THR A 41 6.32 3.77 4.65
C THR A 41 7.41 4.47 5.45
N GLY A 42 8.69 4.17 5.19
CA GLY A 42 9.83 4.87 5.79
C GLY A 42 9.85 6.37 5.48
N ILE A 43 9.68 6.75 4.21
CA ILE A 43 9.65 8.15 3.77
C ILE A 43 8.48 8.89 4.43
N LEU A 44 7.29 8.29 4.46
CA LEU A 44 6.12 8.92 5.06
C LEU A 44 6.27 9.11 6.58
N ARG A 45 6.87 8.15 7.28
CA ARG A 45 7.20 8.28 8.72
C ARG A 45 8.16 9.43 9.01
N GLN A 46 9.14 9.66 8.12
CA GLN A 46 10.14 10.71 8.29
C GLN A 46 9.64 12.09 7.83
N THR A 47 8.79 12.13 6.82
CA THR A 47 8.39 13.36 6.14
C THR A 47 7.02 13.88 6.59
N MET A 48 6.24 13.04 7.27
CA MET A 48 4.88 13.36 7.72
C MET A 48 4.63 12.89 9.15
N ARG A 49 3.59 13.43 9.77
CA ARG A 49 3.06 12.95 11.05
C ARG A 49 2.20 11.70 10.87
N LEU A 50 2.64 10.77 10.03
CA LEU A 50 1.95 9.50 9.76
C LEU A 50 2.71 8.33 10.35
N ASN A 51 1.97 7.38 10.90
CA ASN A 51 2.51 6.14 11.47
C ASN A 51 1.87 4.91 10.78
N PRO A 52 2.09 4.70 9.47
CA PRO A 52 1.47 3.60 8.73
C PRO A 52 1.90 2.24 9.30
N PRO A 53 1.03 1.22 9.35
CA PRO A 53 1.42 -0.08 9.88
C PRO A 53 2.57 -0.70 9.09
N VAL A 54 3.27 -1.66 9.70
CA VAL A 54 4.29 -2.45 9.01
C VAL A 54 3.60 -3.30 7.94
N PRO A 55 3.98 -3.18 6.65
CA PRO A 55 3.39 -4.00 5.59
C PRO A 55 3.70 -5.49 5.77
N ILE A 56 2.84 -6.34 5.22
CA ILE A 56 3.10 -7.78 5.10
C ILE A 56 4.37 -7.96 4.23
N ALA A 57 5.30 -8.79 4.69
CA ALA A 57 6.53 -9.04 3.93
C ALA A 57 6.21 -9.75 2.59
N LEU A 58 6.88 -9.34 1.51
CA LEU A 58 6.68 -9.91 0.17
C LEU A 58 6.74 -11.44 0.19
N GLY A 59 7.77 -12.01 0.80
CA GLY A 59 7.95 -13.46 0.87
C GLY A 59 6.84 -14.19 1.61
N ARG A 60 6.22 -13.59 2.65
CA ARG A 60 5.05 -14.16 3.33
C ARG A 60 3.84 -14.16 2.41
N ALA A 61 3.58 -13.04 1.74
CA ALA A 61 2.48 -12.94 0.80
C ALA A 61 2.64 -13.93 -0.36
N GLU A 62 3.85 -14.05 -0.91
CA GLU A 62 4.16 -15.03 -1.97
C GLU A 62 4.01 -16.48 -1.49
N GLN A 63 4.45 -16.80 -0.27
CA GLN A 63 4.26 -18.12 0.33
C GLN A 63 2.77 -18.47 0.45
N LEU A 64 1.97 -17.61 1.08
CA LEU A 64 0.53 -17.83 1.25
C LEU A 64 -0.19 -18.01 -0.10
N MET A 65 0.18 -17.21 -1.10
CA MET A 65 -0.36 -17.36 -2.45
C MET A 65 0.05 -18.69 -3.10
N SER A 66 1.29 -19.14 -2.91
CA SER A 66 1.77 -20.42 -3.47
C SER A 66 1.10 -21.64 -2.83
N GLU A 67 0.69 -21.54 -1.57
CA GLU A 67 -0.03 -22.57 -0.83
C GLU A 67 -1.54 -22.56 -1.08
N GLY A 68 -2.07 -21.60 -1.87
CA GLY A 68 -3.50 -21.42 -2.07
C GLY A 68 -4.23 -20.74 -0.91
N ASN A 69 -3.49 -20.24 0.08
CA ASN A 69 -3.99 -19.61 1.31
C ASN A 69 -4.32 -18.11 1.11
N GLN A 70 -5.00 -17.77 0.01
CA GLN A 70 -5.33 -16.38 -0.32
C GLN A 70 -6.27 -15.75 0.74
N ASP A 71 -7.16 -16.52 1.33
CA ASP A 71 -8.11 -16.03 2.34
C ASP A 71 -7.39 -15.56 3.62
N ILE A 72 -6.33 -16.27 4.04
CA ILE A 72 -5.49 -15.88 5.18
C ILE A 72 -4.74 -14.58 4.87
N LEU A 73 -4.19 -14.47 3.67
CA LEU A 73 -3.54 -13.23 3.22
C LEU A 73 -4.53 -12.06 3.21
N MET A 74 -5.78 -12.30 2.79
CA MET A 74 -6.82 -11.29 2.81
C MET A 74 -7.18 -10.86 4.23
N GLU A 75 -7.33 -11.81 5.16
CA GLU A 75 -7.60 -11.55 6.57
C GLU A 75 -6.51 -10.67 7.19
N GLU A 76 -5.24 -10.96 6.93
CA GLU A 76 -4.12 -10.13 7.40
C GLU A 76 -4.19 -8.70 6.82
N VAL A 77 -4.46 -8.57 5.53
CA VAL A 77 -4.58 -7.25 4.87
C VAL A 77 -5.74 -6.44 5.45
N VAL A 78 -6.91 -7.06 5.62
CA VAL A 78 -8.10 -6.41 6.19
C VAL A 78 -7.84 -6.01 7.63
N GLY A 79 -7.23 -6.88 8.44
CA GLY A 79 -6.89 -6.58 9.82
C GLY A 79 -5.96 -5.38 9.95
N LEU A 80 -4.93 -5.27 9.10
CA LEU A 80 -4.05 -4.11 9.08
C LEU A 80 -4.75 -2.84 8.58
N PHE A 81 -5.64 -2.96 7.60
CA PHE A 81 -6.41 -1.83 7.11
C PHE A 81 -7.36 -1.28 8.17
N GLN A 82 -8.11 -2.14 8.88
CA GLN A 82 -9.02 -1.73 9.94
C GLN A 82 -8.29 -0.96 11.06
N GLN A 83 -7.10 -1.41 11.44
CA GLN A 83 -6.24 -0.69 12.39
C GLN A 83 -5.84 0.71 11.88
N THR A 84 -5.58 0.82 10.58
CA THR A 84 -5.21 2.09 9.94
C THR A 84 -6.41 3.03 9.79
N ALA A 85 -7.58 2.49 9.51
CA ALA A 85 -8.80 3.23 9.22
C ALA A 85 -9.54 3.70 10.49
N ALA A 86 -9.22 3.15 11.67
CA ALA A 86 -9.96 3.38 12.91
C ALA A 86 -10.12 4.87 13.29
N ASP A 87 -9.14 5.72 12.96
CA ASP A 87 -9.15 7.17 13.25
C ASP A 87 -9.01 8.04 11.98
N ALA A 88 -9.17 7.44 10.79
CA ALA A 88 -8.96 8.13 9.52
C ALA A 88 -10.28 8.61 8.91
N ASP A 89 -10.27 9.84 8.38
CA ASP A 89 -11.33 10.32 7.48
C ASP A 89 -11.09 9.83 6.04
N VAL A 90 -9.82 9.69 5.66
CA VAL A 90 -9.39 9.19 4.35
C VAL A 90 -8.18 8.28 4.52
N VAL A 91 -8.21 7.09 3.90
CA VAL A 91 -7.04 6.21 3.80
C VAL A 91 -6.56 6.17 2.35
N ILE A 92 -5.30 6.54 2.12
CA ILE A 92 -4.64 6.36 0.83
C ILE A 92 -4.02 4.96 0.83
N VAL A 93 -4.53 4.08 -0.04
CA VAL A 93 -4.01 2.72 -0.20
C VAL A 93 -3.03 2.68 -1.37
N GLU A 94 -1.78 2.29 -1.11
CA GLU A 94 -0.79 2.07 -2.15
C GLU A 94 -0.94 0.67 -2.74
N GLY A 95 -1.11 0.60 -4.07
CA GLY A 95 -1.12 -0.66 -4.81
C GLY A 95 0.26 -1.32 -4.87
N LEU A 96 0.30 -2.51 -5.48
CA LEU A 96 1.54 -3.21 -5.78
C LEU A 96 2.19 -2.60 -7.02
N VAL A 97 3.49 -2.35 -6.93
CA VAL A 97 4.30 -1.98 -8.08
C VAL A 97 4.71 -3.27 -8.78
N HIS A 98 4.43 -3.35 -10.08
CA HIS A 98 4.89 -4.48 -10.88
C HIS A 98 6.41 -4.36 -11.04
N THR A 99 7.16 -5.12 -10.25
CA THR A 99 8.59 -5.30 -10.45
C THR A 99 8.81 -6.66 -11.14
N PRO A 100 9.85 -6.82 -11.98
CA PRO A 100 10.16 -8.11 -12.61
C PRO A 100 10.39 -9.25 -11.61
N GLN A 101 10.62 -8.93 -10.34
CA GLN A 101 10.87 -9.87 -9.25
C GLN A 101 9.63 -10.17 -8.40
N ALA A 102 8.54 -9.39 -8.52
CA ALA A 102 7.34 -9.63 -7.73
C ALA A 102 6.45 -10.68 -8.41
N THR A 103 6.21 -11.80 -7.73
CA THR A 103 5.38 -12.91 -8.24
C THR A 103 3.88 -12.62 -8.05
N LEU A 104 3.54 -11.67 -7.17
CA LEU A 104 2.16 -11.22 -6.91
C LEU A 104 1.56 -10.59 -8.18
N ARG A 105 0.42 -11.14 -8.62
CA ARG A 105 -0.29 -10.71 -9.83
C ARG A 105 -1.39 -9.69 -9.50
N ARG A 106 -1.81 -8.92 -10.53
CA ARG A 106 -2.98 -7.99 -10.48
C ARG A 106 -4.28 -8.52 -9.85
N PRO A 107 -4.65 -9.82 -9.98
CA PRO A 107 -5.84 -10.36 -9.29
C PRO A 107 -5.81 -10.13 -7.78
N THR A 108 -4.62 -10.16 -7.18
CA THR A 108 -4.41 -9.99 -5.76
C THR A 108 -4.66 -8.55 -5.33
N GLU A 109 -4.18 -7.56 -6.09
CA GLU A 109 -4.49 -6.13 -5.86
C GLU A 109 -5.99 -5.84 -5.94
N HIS A 110 -6.65 -6.40 -6.96
CA HIS A 110 -8.06 -6.19 -7.19
C HIS A 110 -8.92 -6.82 -6.08
N ALA A 111 -8.48 -7.97 -5.56
CA ALA A 111 -9.11 -8.62 -4.43
C ALA A 111 -9.05 -7.73 -3.17
N TYR A 112 -7.87 -7.15 -2.85
CA TYR A 112 -7.76 -6.21 -1.73
C TYR A 112 -8.64 -4.99 -1.93
N CYS A 113 -8.58 -4.33 -3.09
CA CYS A 113 -9.39 -3.13 -3.34
C CYS A 113 -10.89 -3.40 -3.20
N ARG A 114 -11.37 -4.58 -3.63
CA ARG A 114 -12.76 -4.99 -3.45
C ARG A 114 -13.09 -5.15 -1.97
N GLU A 115 -12.28 -5.88 -1.23
CA GLU A 115 -12.53 -6.19 0.18
C GLU A 115 -12.47 -4.94 1.06
N LEU A 116 -11.56 -4.02 0.73
CA LEU A 116 -11.39 -2.74 1.41
C LEU A 116 -12.42 -1.68 0.99
N GLY A 117 -13.32 -1.99 0.05
CA GLY A 117 -14.32 -1.03 -0.46
C GLY A 117 -13.71 0.17 -1.19
N CYS A 118 -12.49 0.05 -1.72
CA CYS A 118 -11.78 1.13 -2.41
C CYS A 118 -12.47 1.43 -3.76
N ARG A 119 -12.69 2.71 -4.09
CA ARG A 119 -12.95 3.13 -5.47
C ARG A 119 -11.62 3.17 -6.21
N SER A 120 -11.40 2.22 -7.10
CA SER A 120 -10.14 2.04 -7.83
C SER A 120 -9.99 3.09 -8.94
N ASP A 121 -9.40 4.24 -8.65
CA ASP A 121 -8.79 5.07 -9.70
C ASP A 121 -7.39 4.52 -9.98
N PHE A 122 -7.33 3.52 -10.87
CA PHE A 122 -6.07 3.01 -11.38
C PHE A 122 -5.38 4.11 -12.18
N GLY A 123 -4.40 4.78 -11.55
CA GLY A 123 -3.42 5.63 -12.21
C GLY A 123 -2.54 4.80 -13.15
N GLY A 124 -3.09 4.37 -14.27
CA GLY A 124 -2.33 3.88 -15.40
C GLY A 124 -1.38 4.97 -15.87
N ARG A 125 -0.12 4.61 -16.11
CA ARG A 125 0.90 5.51 -16.64
C ARG A 125 0.34 6.39 -17.77
N ALA A 126 0.32 7.70 -17.54
CA ALA A 126 0.38 8.68 -18.60
C ALA A 126 1.82 8.72 -19.15
N GLY A 127 1.99 8.32 -20.41
CA GLY A 127 3.09 8.69 -21.31
C GLY A 127 4.35 7.81 -21.28
N ALA A 128 4.63 7.09 -22.38
CA ALA A 128 5.53 7.55 -23.44
C ALA A 128 6.02 6.37 -24.31
N GLN A 129 5.56 6.36 -25.58
CA GLN A 129 6.04 5.61 -26.75
C GLN A 129 5.73 4.10 -26.80
#